data_AF-A0A345GV65-F1
#
_entry.id   AF-A0A345GV65-F1
#
_cell.length_a   1.000
_cell.length_b   1.000
_cell.length_c   1.000
_cell.angle_alpha   90.00
_cell.angle_beta   90.00
_cell.angle_gamma   90.00
#
_symmetry.space_group_name_H-M   'P 1'
#
loop_
_entity.id
_entity.type
_entity.pdbx_description
1 polymer ?
#
loop_
_entity_poly.entity_id
_entity_poly.type
_entity_poly.pdbx_seq_one_letter_code
_entity_poly.pdbx_strand_id
1 'polypeptide(L)' 'MDFVGITSDNNWFKKYPQKIAGEEYLTTSLYFPVMVKGTKEDVLRVTGIKTQTNTQRIKIAKAKAIALQLKRKRNERI' A
#
# COMPACT_ATOMS: atom_id res chain seq x y z
N MET A 1 -29.29 -17.45 10.77
CA MET A 1 -28.32 -16.35 10.89
C MET A 1 -28.73 -15.27 9.90
N ASP A 2 -29.17 -14.10 10.38
CA ASP A 2 -29.59 -12.98 9.53
C ASP A 2 -28.39 -12.08 9.20
N PHE A 3 -28.27 -11.66 7.94
CA PHE A 3 -27.16 -10.83 7.45
C PHE A 3 -27.10 -9.48 8.19
N VAL A 4 -28.26 -8.92 8.50
CA VAL A 4 -28.35 -7.65 9.24
C VAL A 4 -27.80 -7.85 10.65
N GLY A 5 -28.19 -8.91 11.35
CA GLY A 5 -27.67 -9.20 12.70
C GLY A 5 -26.16 -9.38 12.76
N ILE A 6 -25.54 -9.96 11.72
CA ILE A 6 -24.07 -10.16 11.68
C ILE A 6 -23.33 -8.84 11.38
N THR A 7 -23.93 -7.94 10.62
CA THR A 7 -23.30 -6.69 10.18
C THR A 7 -23.57 -5.51 11.12
N SER A 8 -24.66 -5.53 11.88
CA SER A 8 -25.10 -4.44 12.77
C SER A 8 -24.16 -4.18 13.95
N ASP A 9 -23.51 -5.22 14.47
CA ASP A 9 -22.61 -5.12 15.64
C ASP A 9 -21.13 -5.32 15.29
N ASN A 10 -20.76 -5.04 14.04
CA ASN A 10 -19.39 -5.18 13.60
C ASN A 10 -18.48 -4.10 14.22
N ASN A 11 -17.83 -4.46 15.33
CA ASN A 11 -16.84 -3.62 16.02
C ASN A 11 -15.40 -3.83 15.52
N TRP A 12 -15.21 -4.46 14.35
CA TRP A 12 -13.87 -4.82 13.85
C TRP A 12 -12.98 -3.59 13.66
N PHE A 13 -13.49 -2.50 13.10
CA PHE A 13 -12.73 -1.25 12.92
C PHE A 13 -12.41 -0.55 14.24
N LYS A 14 -13.29 -0.65 15.25
CA LYS A 14 -12.99 -0.17 16.61
C LYS A 14 -11.87 -0.97 17.26
N LYS A 15 -11.81 -2.29 17.01
CA LYS A 15 -10.78 -3.18 17.54
C LYS A 15 -9.44 -3.07 16.80
N TYR A 16 -9.46 -2.69 15.53
CA TYR A 16 -8.28 -2.58 14.67
C TYR A 16 -8.23 -1.24 13.92
N PRO A 17 -8.11 -0.10 14.62
CA PRO A 17 -8.09 1.22 13.99
C PRO A 17 -6.94 1.38 12.98
N GLN A 18 -5.82 0.68 13.19
CA GLN A 18 -4.69 0.67 12.26
C GLN A 18 -5.02 0.08 10.87
N LYS A 19 -6.14 -0.63 10.75
CA LYS A 19 -6.64 -1.19 9.49
C LYS A 19 -7.53 -0.22 8.72
N ILE A 20 -7.80 0.97 9.26
CA ILE A 20 -8.45 2.05 8.54
C ILE A 20 -7.39 2.77 7.69
N ALA A 21 -7.68 2.88 6.39
CA ALA A 21 -6.80 3.53 5.42
C ALA A 21 -7.11 5.03 5.33
N GLY A 22 -6.97 5.73 6.46
CA GLY A 22 -7.21 7.17 6.56
C GLY A 22 -7.72 7.58 7.94
N GLU A 23 -8.20 8.82 8.03
CA GLU A 23 -8.81 9.40 9.22
C GLU A 23 -10.34 9.50 9.06
N GLU A 24 -11.06 9.10 10.10
CA GLU A 24 -12.52 9.23 10.16
C GLU A 24 -12.90 10.69 10.40
N TYR A 25 -13.90 11.16 9.66
CA TYR A 25 -14.48 12.48 9.86
C TYR A 25 -16.00 12.42 9.78
N LEU A 26 -16.63 13.26 10.59
CA LEU A 26 -18.08 13.41 10.60
C LEU A 26 -18.50 14.34 9.48
N THR A 27 -19.59 13.98 8.82
CA THR A 27 -20.18 14.79 7.76
C THR A 27 -21.62 15.15 8.11
N THR A 28 -22.13 16.18 7.44
CA THR A 28 -23.54 16.57 7.56
C THR A 28 -24.47 15.72 6.68
N SER A 29 -23.95 14.72 5.98
CA SER A 29 -24.74 13.83 5.15
C SER A 29 -25.61 12.93 6.01
N LEU A 30 -26.92 12.93 5.75
CA LEU A 30 -27.87 12.04 6.42
C LEU A 30 -27.59 10.56 6.12
N TYR A 31 -27.12 10.26 4.91
CA TYR A 31 -26.86 8.89 4.45
C TYR A 31 -25.46 8.39 4.81
N PHE A 32 -24.48 9.30 4.93
CA PHE A 32 -23.09 8.95 5.20
C PHE A 32 -22.51 9.85 6.30
N PRO A 33 -23.02 9.75 7.54
CA PRO A 33 -22.62 10.62 8.65
C PRO A 33 -21.16 10.43 9.05
N VAL A 34 -20.59 9.25 8.77
CA VAL A 34 -19.17 8.93 9.00
C VAL A 34 -18.54 8.61 7.65
N MET A 35 -17.42 9.28 7.36
CA MET A 35 -16.62 9.03 6.17
C MET A 35 -15.15 8.89 6.55
N VAL A 36 -14.35 8.30 5.67
CA VAL A 36 -12.91 8.14 5.85
C VAL A 36 -12.19 8.89 4.75
N LYS A 37 -11.27 9.78 5.12
CA LYS A 37 -10.38 10.47 4.20
C LYS A 37 -8.98 9.91 4.35
N GLY A 38 -8.43 9.35 3.29
CA GLY A 38 -7.10 8.75 3.29
C GLY A 38 -6.31 9.12 2.05
N THR A 39 -4.99 8.98 2.13
CA THR A 39 -4.11 9.14 0.97
C THR A 39 -3.74 7.79 0.37
N LYS A 40 -3.03 7.82 -0.76
CA LYS A 40 -2.47 6.61 -1.37
C LYS A 40 -1.54 5.86 -0.40
N GLU A 41 -0.79 6.59 0.41
CA GLU A 41 0.14 6.05 1.40
C GLU A 41 -0.59 5.24 2.47
N ASP A 42 -1.77 5.70 2.92
CA ASP A 42 -2.60 4.96 3.87
C ASP A 42 -3.11 3.64 3.31
N VAL A 43 -3.54 3.64 2.05
CA VAL A 43 -3.97 2.42 1.37
C VAL A 43 -2.81 1.43 1.29
N LEU A 44 -1.62 1.88 0.90
CA LEU A 44 -0.42 1.03 0.83
C LEU A 44 0.00 0.50 2.22
N ARG A 45 -0.11 1.34 3.26
CA ARG A 45 0.17 0.97 4.66
C ARG A 45 -0.76 -0.14 5.15
N VAL A 46 -2.06 -0.01 4.93
CA VAL A 46 -3.07 -0.95 5.43
C VAL A 46 -3.06 -2.27 4.66
N THR A 47 -3.03 -2.18 3.32
CA THR A 47 -3.12 -3.35 2.45
C THR A 47 -1.82 -4.15 2.41
N GLY A 48 -0.69 -3.54 2.79
CA GLY A 48 0.62 -4.17 2.70
C GLY A 48 1.04 -4.49 1.27
N ILE A 49 0.36 -3.92 0.26
CA ILE A 49 0.72 -4.02 -1.15
C ILE A 49 2.02 -3.25 -1.33
N LYS A 50 3.14 -3.93 -1.06
CA LYS A 50 4.45 -3.44 -1.48
C LYS A 50 4.42 -3.40 -3.00
N THR A 51 4.88 -2.30 -3.59
CA THR A 51 5.22 -2.21 -5.01
C THR A 51 6.40 -3.15 -5.29
N GLN A 52 6.20 -4.46 -5.17
CA GLN A 52 7.21 -5.49 -5.42
C GLN A 52 7.82 -5.29 -6.81
N THR A 53 6.98 -4.89 -7.77
CA THR A 53 7.37 -4.51 -9.14
C THR A 53 8.43 -3.41 -9.17
N ASN A 54 8.34 -2.40 -8.31
CA ASN A 54 9.28 -1.28 -8.31
C ASN A 54 10.62 -1.67 -7.68
N THR A 55 10.57 -2.44 -6.58
CA THR A 55 11.80 -2.95 -5.94
C THR A 55 12.57 -3.93 -6.82
N GLN A 56 11.89 -4.83 -7.56
CA GLN A 56 12.54 -5.75 -8.49
C GLN A 56 13.14 -5.02 -9.70
N ARG A 57 12.42 -4.04 -10.26
CA ARG A 57 12.93 -3.20 -11.38
C ARG A 57 14.20 -2.45 -10.99
N ILE A 58 14.23 -1.86 -9.78
CA ILE A 58 15.42 -1.17 -9.26
C ILE A 58 16.61 -2.13 -9.10
N LYS A 59 16.37 -3.35 -8.57
CA LYS A 59 17.43 -4.38 -8.43
C LYS A 59 18.00 -4.81 -9.79
N ILE A 60 17.12 -5.06 -10.77
CA ILE A 60 17.52 -5.45 -12.13
C ILE A 60 18.32 -4.33 -12.81
N ALA A 61 17.89 -3.07 -12.67
CA ALA A 61 18.59 -1.92 -13.23
C ALA A 61 20.01 -1.78 -12.66
N LYS A 62 20.17 -1.92 -11.33
CA LYS A 62 21.48 -1.92 -10.67
C LYS A 62 22.37 -3.06 -11.18
N ALA A 63 21.84 -4.28 -11.27
CA ALA A 63 22.58 -5.44 -11.78
C ALA A 63 23.04 -5.23 -13.24
N LYS A 64 22.18 -4.69 -14.11
CA LYS A 64 22.53 -4.36 -15.50
C LYS A 64 23.64 -3.30 -15.57
N ALA A 65 23.58 -2.26 -14.73
CA ALA A 65 24.62 -1.22 -14.70
C ALA A 65 25.98 -1.78 -14.29
N ILE A 66 26.02 -2.63 -13.26
CA ILE A 66 27.25 -3.30 -12.81
C ILE A 66 27.83 -4.19 -13.91
N ALA A 67 26.99 -5.00 -14.57
CA ALA A 67 27.41 -5.85 -15.68
C ALA A 67 28.02 -5.05 -16.84
N LEU A 68 27.45 -3.89 -17.16
CA LEU A 68 27.97 -3.01 -18.20
C LEU A 68 29.34 -2.42 -17.84
N GLN A 69 29.51 -1.97 -16.59
CA GLN A 69 30.79 -1.46 -16.10
C GLN A 69 31.90 -2.54 -16.14
N LEU A 70 31.57 -3.78 -15.77
CA LEU A 70 32.49 -4.90 -15.85
C LEU A 70 32.90 -5.21 -17.30
N LYS A 71 31.94 -5.21 -18.24
CA LYS A 71 32.23 -5.37 -19.67
C LYS A 71 33.15 -4.28 -20.19
N ARG A 72 32.89 -3.02 -19.83
CA ARG A 72 33.72 -1.88 -20.24
C ARG A 72 35.16 -2.01 -19.72
N LYS A 73 35.34 -2.27 -18.43
CA LYS A 73 36.68 -2.48 -17.83
C LYS A 73 37.44 -3.66 -18.45
N ARG A 74 36.74 -4.70 -18.90
CA ARG A 74 37.36 -5.83 -19.61
C ARG A 74 37.90 -5.41 -20.98
N ASN A 75 37.19 -4.52 -21.68
CA ASN A 75 37.57 -4.06 -23.01
C ASN A 75 38.73 -3.04 -22.98
N GLU A 76 38.85 -2.27 -21.91
CA GLU A 76 39.94 -1.30 -21.69
C GLU A 76 41.27 -1.95 -21.24
N ARG A 77 41.28 -3.26 -20.97
CA ARG A 77 42.46 -4.04 -20.54
C ARG A 77 43.11 -4.86 -21.66
N ILE A 78 42.61 -4.74 -22.89
CA ILE A 78 43.17 -5.31 -24.13
C ILE A 78 43.76 -4.14 -24.91
#